data_AF-A0A498LWM5-F1
#
_entry.id   AF-A0A498LWM5-F1
#
_cell.length_a   1.000
_cell.length_b   1.000
_cell.length_c   1.000
_cell.angle_alpha   90.00
_cell.angle_beta   90.00
_cell.angle_gamma   90.00
#
_symmetry.space_group_name_H-M   'P 1'
#
loop_
_entity.id
_entity.type
_entity.pdbx_description
1 polymer ?
#
loop_
_entity_poly.entity_id
_entity_poly.type
_entity_poly.pdbx_seq_one_letter_code
_entity_poly.pdbx_strand_id
1 'polypeptide(L)'
;MIGLDRHLIIENFIPLEEKNKIVTRATFDEEDDLWKITPITRIQNDQQMMKRPVSAVGYRRPLSQHARMAMLMRPDVRYKAENILLLELDLPTRTTKDYEGPVIAPKVAAALEDALREEDEIQVDASGLRASLGSSPGLSASAAGFSKKPKSGRPKTGKKVSTPTSAHSPLSGLGSPLYPQSRGLVPK
;
A
#
# COMPACT_ATOMS: atom_id res chain seq x y z
N MET A 1 -26.41 -20.56 -7.61
CA MET A 1 -25.33 -21.50 -7.99
C MET A 1 -23.98 -21.09 -7.36
N ILE A 2 -23.97 -20.66 -6.09
CA ILE A 2 -22.84 -19.93 -5.45
C ILE A 2 -21.99 -20.87 -4.55
N GLY A 3 -22.40 -22.13 -4.39
CA GLY A 3 -21.72 -23.10 -3.51
C GLY A 3 -20.47 -23.77 -4.10
N LEU A 4 -20.25 -23.69 -5.42
CA LEU A 4 -19.18 -24.42 -6.09
C LEU A 4 -17.81 -23.70 -6.02
N ASP A 5 -17.80 -22.36 -6.10
CA ASP A 5 -16.55 -21.59 -6.13
C ASP A 5 -15.75 -21.72 -4.82
N ARG A 6 -16.44 -21.71 -3.67
CA ARG A 6 -15.79 -21.84 -2.37
C ARG A 6 -15.03 -23.16 -2.23
N HIS A 7 -15.65 -24.26 -2.61
CA HIS A 7 -15.02 -25.58 -2.49
C HIS A 7 -13.82 -25.68 -3.43
N LEU A 8 -13.95 -25.18 -4.66
CA LEU A 8 -12.85 -25.20 -5.62
C LEU A 8 -11.65 -24.36 -5.16
N ILE A 9 -11.90 -23.18 -4.59
CA ILE A 9 -10.84 -22.31 -4.04
C ILE A 9 -10.15 -22.98 -2.86
N ILE A 10 -10.92 -23.55 -1.93
CA ILE A 10 -10.38 -24.21 -0.74
C ILE A 10 -9.55 -25.45 -1.12
N GLU A 11 -9.93 -26.20 -2.16
CA GLU A 11 -9.21 -27.41 -2.55
C GLU A 11 -7.95 -27.15 -3.37
N ASN A 12 -7.91 -26.07 -4.15
CA ASN A 12 -6.79 -25.80 -5.05
C ASN A 12 -5.81 -24.74 -4.51
N PHE A 13 -6.24 -23.84 -3.61
CA PHE A 13 -5.44 -22.69 -3.18
C PHE A 13 -5.14 -22.62 -1.68
N ILE A 14 -5.65 -23.56 -0.87
CA ILE A 14 -5.38 -23.60 0.58
C ILE A 14 -4.55 -24.85 0.91
N PRO A 15 -3.43 -24.70 1.67
CA PRO A 15 -2.66 -25.84 2.16
C PRO A 15 -3.51 -26.85 2.94
N LEU A 16 -3.17 -28.14 2.85
CA LEU A 16 -3.94 -29.23 3.46
C LEU A 16 -4.03 -29.08 4.99
N GLU A 17 -3.00 -28.51 5.61
CA GLU A 17 -2.93 -28.23 7.06
C GLU A 17 -3.96 -27.17 7.50
N GLU A 18 -4.39 -26.32 6.58
CA GLU A 18 -5.29 -25.20 6.83
C GLU A 18 -6.70 -25.42 6.25
N LYS A 19 -6.85 -26.32 5.26
CA LYS A 19 -8.12 -26.66 4.60
C LYS A 19 -9.26 -26.84 5.62
N ASN A 20 -9.09 -27.77 6.56
CA ASN A 20 -10.14 -28.08 7.55
C ASN A 20 -10.48 -26.88 8.43
N LYS A 21 -9.49 -26.05 8.78
CA LYS A 21 -9.73 -24.85 9.58
C LYS A 21 -10.59 -23.85 8.80
N ILE A 22 -10.33 -23.65 7.52
CA ILE A 22 -11.05 -22.67 6.70
C ILE A 22 -12.46 -23.17 6.35
N VAL A 23 -12.62 -24.47 6.05
CA VAL A 23 -13.93 -25.09 5.79
C VAL A 23 -14.87 -24.92 6.98
N THR A 24 -14.41 -25.21 8.20
CA THR A 24 -15.27 -25.12 9.40
C THR A 24 -15.61 -23.68 9.78
N ARG A 25 -14.77 -22.70 9.41
CA ARG A 25 -14.91 -21.30 9.84
C ARG A 25 -15.59 -20.39 8.83
N ALA A 26 -15.60 -20.75 7.55
CA ALA A 26 -16.22 -19.95 6.51
C ALA A 26 -17.75 -20.10 6.61
N THR A 27 -18.41 -19.01 6.99
CA THR A 27 -19.86 -18.85 7.09
C THR A 27 -20.34 -17.88 6.02
N PHE A 28 -21.45 -18.21 5.36
CA PHE A 28 -22.07 -17.33 4.39
C PHE A 28 -22.96 -16.33 5.13
N ASP A 29 -22.79 -15.04 4.83
CA ASP A 29 -23.64 -13.98 5.34
C ASP A 29 -24.68 -13.61 4.27
N GLU A 30 -25.94 -13.93 4.52
CA GLU A 30 -27.05 -13.74 3.58
C GLU A 30 -27.41 -12.25 3.39
N GLU A 31 -27.17 -11.40 4.39
CA GLU A 31 -27.51 -9.97 4.33
C GLU A 31 -26.56 -9.20 3.40
N ASP A 32 -25.26 -9.52 3.50
CA ASP A 32 -24.20 -8.87 2.72
C ASP A 32 -23.85 -9.62 1.43
N ASP A 33 -24.45 -10.80 1.17
CA ASP A 33 -24.13 -11.72 0.07
C ASP A 33 -22.62 -12.04 -0.03
N LEU A 34 -21.97 -12.19 1.12
CA LEU A 34 -20.51 -12.33 1.24
C LEU A 34 -20.11 -13.47 2.18
N TRP A 35 -19.03 -14.17 1.83
CA TRP A 35 -18.42 -15.16 2.71
C TRP A 35 -17.56 -14.49 3.78
N LYS A 36 -17.89 -14.73 5.05
CA LYS A 36 -17.12 -14.27 6.21
C LYS A 36 -16.39 -15.44 6.85
N ILE A 37 -15.16 -15.21 7.27
CA ILE A 37 -14.35 -16.22 7.98
C ILE A 37 -14.41 -15.90 9.47
N THR A 38 -14.93 -16.82 10.27
CA THR A 38 -14.86 -16.68 11.72
C THR A 38 -13.41 -16.71 12.21
N PRO A 39 -13.00 -15.80 13.12
CA PRO A 39 -11.66 -15.82 13.70
C PRO A 39 -11.35 -17.15 14.40
N ILE A 40 -10.10 -17.63 14.32
CA ILE A 40 -9.63 -18.84 15.06
C ILE A 40 -9.73 -18.67 16.58
N THR A 41 -9.74 -17.42 17.06
CA THR A 41 -9.82 -17.15 18.49
C THR A 41 -11.09 -17.78 19.04
N ARG A 42 -10.95 -18.64 20.04
CA ARG A 42 -12.00 -19.22 20.88
C ARG A 42 -12.71 -18.15 21.74
N ILE A 43 -12.94 -16.99 21.15
CA ILE A 43 -13.61 -15.85 21.72
C ILE A 43 -14.89 -15.79 20.91
N GLN A 44 -15.83 -16.66 21.27
CA GLN A 44 -17.23 -16.44 20.95
C GLN A 44 -17.60 -15.06 21.50
N ASN A 45 -18.48 -14.36 20.79
CA ASN A 45 -18.81 -12.92 20.79
C ASN A 45 -18.88 -12.13 22.13
N ASP A 46 -18.63 -12.74 23.29
CA ASP A 46 -18.73 -12.12 24.62
C ASP A 46 -17.45 -12.19 25.47
N GLN A 47 -16.35 -12.82 25.03
CA GLN A 47 -15.07 -12.65 25.72
C GLN A 47 -14.40 -11.35 25.27
N GLN A 48 -14.97 -10.23 25.69
CA GLN A 48 -14.29 -8.95 25.68
C GLN A 48 -13.03 -9.13 26.53
N MET A 49 -11.88 -9.36 25.88
CA MET A 49 -10.61 -9.53 26.58
C MET A 49 -10.47 -8.36 27.55
N MET A 50 -10.34 -8.66 28.84
CA MET A 50 -10.24 -7.62 29.86
C MET A 50 -9.18 -6.60 29.42
N LYS A 51 -9.61 -5.35 29.25
CA LYS A 51 -8.70 -4.26 28.90
C LYS A 51 -7.65 -4.20 29.99
N ARG A 52 -6.38 -4.22 29.61
CA ARG A 52 -5.28 -4.08 30.55
C ARG A 52 -5.48 -2.76 31.32
N PRO A 53 -5.32 -2.76 32.65
CA PRO A 53 -5.48 -1.54 33.42
C PRO A 53 -4.47 -0.48 32.94
N VAL A 54 -4.98 0.73 32.70
CA VAL A 54 -4.18 1.87 32.28
C VAL A 54 -3.55 2.51 33.52
N SER A 55 -2.35 3.09 33.38
CA SER A 55 -1.74 3.83 34.49
C SER A 55 -2.59 5.05 34.86
N ALA A 56 -2.76 5.31 36.16
CA ALA A 56 -3.34 6.56 36.66
C ALA A 56 -2.57 7.82 36.19
N VAL A 57 -1.32 7.65 35.75
CA VAL A 57 -0.43 8.71 35.26
C VAL A 57 -0.43 8.79 33.71
N GLY A 58 -1.36 8.10 33.04
CA GLY A 58 -1.55 8.19 31.58
C GLY A 58 -0.63 7.31 30.73
N TYR A 59 0.26 6.52 31.34
CA TYR A 59 1.07 5.53 30.61
C TYR A 59 0.26 4.29 30.18
N ARG A 60 0.64 3.66 29.06
CA ARG A 60 0.00 2.42 28.55
C ARG A 60 0.07 1.24 29.51
N ARG A 61 0.97 1.27 30.49
CA ARG A 61 1.13 0.28 31.56
C ARG A 61 1.45 0.95 32.88
N PRO A 62 1.01 0.40 34.03
CA PRO A 62 1.39 0.90 35.34
C PRO A 62 2.91 0.77 35.54
N LEU A 63 3.52 1.80 36.12
CA LEU A 63 4.94 1.85 36.47
C LEU A 63 5.10 2.03 37.98
N SER A 64 6.13 1.39 38.54
CA SER A 64 6.49 1.60 39.95
C SER A 64 7.09 2.99 40.18
N GLN A 65 7.05 3.46 41.42
CA GLN A 65 7.70 4.72 41.81
C GLN A 65 9.21 4.70 41.49
N HIS A 66 9.88 3.56 41.74
CA HIS A 66 11.28 3.37 41.38
C HIS A 66 11.53 3.59 39.89
N ALA A 67 10.73 2.97 39.02
CA ALA A 67 10.88 3.12 37.57
C ALA A 67 10.71 4.59 37.13
N ARG A 68 9.74 5.31 37.71
CA ARG A 68 9.54 6.74 37.43
C ARG A 68 10.73 7.59 37.85
N MET A 69 11.28 7.38 39.05
CA MET A 69 12.47 8.11 39.51
C MET A 69 13.70 7.78 38.66
N ALA A 70 13.89 6.51 38.31
CA ALA A 70 15.01 6.07 37.48
C ALA A 70 14.97 6.71 36.08
N MET A 71 13.79 6.85 35.46
CA MET A 71 13.61 7.54 34.18
C MET A 71 14.05 9.01 34.21
N LEU A 72 13.88 9.70 35.34
CA LEU A 72 14.28 11.10 35.50
C LEU A 72 15.78 11.24 35.72
N MET A 73 16.40 10.28 36.41
CA MET A 73 17.83 10.27 36.69
C MET A 73 18.66 9.88 35.47
N ARG A 74 18.21 8.88 34.71
CA ARG A 74 18.92 8.37 33.54
C ARG A 74 17.93 7.88 32.48
N PRO A 75 18.18 8.15 31.20
CA PRO A 75 17.43 7.53 30.12
C PRO A 75 17.86 6.07 29.94
N ASP A 76 17.50 5.21 30.91
CA ASP A 76 17.65 3.76 30.80
C ASP A 76 16.41 3.17 30.09
N VAL A 77 16.65 2.32 29.09
CA VAL A 77 15.60 1.62 28.32
C VAL A 77 14.77 0.70 29.22
N ARG A 78 15.37 0.15 30.28
CA ARG A 78 14.71 -0.81 31.20
C ARG A 78 13.47 -0.23 31.89
N TYR A 79 13.45 1.08 32.16
CA TYR A 79 12.37 1.71 32.93
C TYR A 79 11.35 2.46 32.08
N LYS A 80 11.46 2.44 30.74
CA LYS A 80 10.55 3.17 29.84
C LYS A 80 9.14 2.60 29.85
N ALA A 81 8.12 3.45 29.92
CA ALA A 81 6.71 3.04 29.84
C ALA A 81 6.39 2.32 28.52
N GLU A 82 7.03 2.75 27.43
CA GLU A 82 6.82 2.26 26.08
C GLU A 82 7.98 1.38 25.61
N ASN A 83 7.71 0.47 24.67
CA ASN A 83 8.73 -0.35 24.02
C ASN A 83 9.27 0.35 22.76
N ILE A 84 9.75 1.58 22.93
CA ILE A 84 10.38 2.37 21.88
C ILE A 84 11.71 2.90 22.37
N LEU A 85 12.71 2.87 21.50
CA LEU A 85 14.02 3.46 21.74
C LEU A 85 13.98 4.92 21.30
N LEU A 86 14.31 5.83 22.21
CA LEU A 86 14.54 7.23 21.86
C LEU A 86 16.01 7.37 21.45
N LEU A 87 16.24 7.61 20.17
CA LEU A 87 17.57 7.80 19.59
C LEU A 87 17.75 9.27 19.25
N GLU A 88 18.85 9.87 19.68
CA GLU A 88 19.29 11.18 19.19
C GLU A 88 19.91 10.97 17.82
N LEU A 89 19.15 11.26 16.76
CA LEU A 89 19.64 11.17 15.39
C LEU A 89 20.27 12.51 15.01
N ASP A 90 21.54 12.47 14.59
CA ASP A 90 22.16 13.61 13.92
C ASP A 90 21.65 13.67 12.48
N LEU A 91 21.03 14.79 12.09
CA LEU A 91 20.56 14.95 10.73
C LEU A 91 21.76 15.23 9.82
N PRO A 92 21.94 14.46 8.74
CA PRO A 92 23.04 14.72 7.82
C PRO A 92 22.86 16.11 7.19
N THR A 93 23.98 16.80 6.95
CA THR A 93 23.98 18.06 6.22
C THR A 93 23.28 17.91 4.87
N ARG A 94 22.45 18.88 4.50
CA ARG A 94 21.71 18.89 3.22
C ARG A 94 22.67 18.63 2.06
N THR A 95 22.49 17.51 1.37
CA THR A 95 23.28 17.12 0.19
C THR A 95 22.64 17.53 -1.13
N THR A 96 21.45 18.14 -1.08
CA THR A 96 20.69 18.55 -2.26
C THR A 96 20.98 20.00 -2.63
N LYS A 97 21.34 20.23 -3.91
CA LYS A 97 21.38 21.56 -4.50
C LYS A 97 19.96 22.07 -4.74
N ASP A 98 19.69 23.34 -4.42
CA ASP A 98 18.43 23.98 -4.75
C ASP A 98 18.25 24.09 -6.26
N TYR A 99 17.02 23.87 -6.73
CA TYR A 99 16.70 24.00 -8.15
C TYR A 99 16.79 25.47 -8.57
N GLU A 100 17.70 25.76 -9.48
CA GLU A 100 17.75 27.03 -10.19
C GLU A 100 17.03 26.84 -11.53
N GLY A 101 15.96 27.59 -11.74
CA GLY A 101 15.17 27.51 -12.97
C GLY A 101 16.02 27.86 -14.20
N PRO A 102 15.69 27.31 -15.39
CA PRO A 102 16.42 27.62 -16.61
C PRO A 102 16.31 29.13 -16.91
N VAL A 103 17.45 29.78 -17.15
CA VAL A 103 17.49 31.16 -17.62
C VAL A 103 17.05 31.16 -19.09
N ILE A 104 15.84 31.62 -19.35
CA ILE A 104 15.28 31.70 -20.71
C ILE A 104 15.79 32.98 -21.38
N ALA A 105 16.33 32.86 -22.59
CA ALA A 105 16.76 34.02 -23.36
C ALA A 105 15.55 34.93 -23.69
N PRO A 106 15.69 36.27 -23.64
CA PRO A 106 14.56 37.20 -23.83
C PRO A 106 13.76 36.97 -25.11
N LYS A 107 14.43 36.55 -26.19
CA LYS A 107 13.79 36.23 -27.48
C LYS A 107 12.86 35.00 -27.39
N VAL A 108 13.28 33.99 -26.64
CA VAL A 108 12.50 32.76 -26.46
C VAL A 108 11.31 33.03 -25.56
N ALA A 109 11.48 33.85 -24.51
CA ALA A 109 10.39 34.29 -23.65
C ALA A 109 9.34 35.09 -24.43
N ALA A 110 9.76 36.05 -25.27
CA ALA A 110 8.85 36.82 -26.10
C ALA A 110 8.07 35.96 -27.11
N ALA A 111 8.75 35.00 -27.77
CA ALA A 111 8.09 34.09 -28.70
C ALA A 111 7.07 33.16 -28.01
N LEU A 112 7.38 32.70 -26.79
CA LEU A 112 6.45 31.92 -25.97
C LEU A 112 5.24 32.76 -25.55
N GLU A 113 5.46 34.01 -25.13
CA GLU A 113 4.39 34.93 -24.74
C GLU A 113 3.47 35.27 -25.91
N ASP A 114 4.05 35.51 -27.08
CA ASP A 114 3.31 35.77 -28.32
C ASP A 114 2.48 34.56 -28.75
N ALA A 115 3.07 33.36 -28.72
CA ALA A 115 2.36 32.11 -29.02
C ALA A 115 1.24 31.79 -28.01
N LEU A 116 1.26 32.39 -26.81
CA LEU A 116 0.22 32.24 -25.81
C LEU A 116 -0.87 33.32 -25.91
N ARG A 117 -0.69 34.35 -26.75
CA ARG A 117 -1.76 35.33 -27.00
C ARG A 117 -2.80 34.72 -27.93
N GLU A 118 -4.06 34.87 -27.54
CA GLU A 118 -5.21 34.50 -28.36
C GLU A 118 -5.41 35.60 -29.41
N GLU A 119 -5.21 35.28 -30.69
CA GLU A 119 -5.40 36.22 -31.80
C GLU A 119 -6.88 36.29 -32.19
N ASP A 120 -7.38 37.50 -32.49
CA ASP A 120 -8.75 37.72 -32.95
C ASP A 120 -8.98 37.11 -34.35
N GLU A 121 -10.12 36.43 -34.54
CA GLU A 121 -10.49 35.79 -35.81
C GLU A 121 -10.58 36.80 -36.97
N ILE A 122 -9.67 36.70 -37.94
CA ILE A 122 -9.69 37.53 -39.15
C ILE A 122 -10.82 37.04 -40.07
N GLN A 123 -11.93 37.79 -40.15
CA GLN A 123 -13.01 37.52 -41.10
C GLN A 123 -12.62 37.98 -42.51
N VAL A 124 -12.39 37.03 -43.42
CA VAL A 124 -12.06 37.30 -44.83
C VAL A 124 -13.35 37.28 -45.67
N ASP A 125 -13.81 38.43 -46.16
CA ASP A 125 -14.95 38.50 -47.09
C ASP A 125 -14.54 38.00 -48.48
N ALA A 126 -14.87 36.75 -48.79
CA ALA A 126 -14.58 36.11 -50.08
C ALA A 126 -15.55 36.51 -51.20
N SER A 127 -16.38 37.55 -51.02
CA SER A 127 -17.45 37.89 -51.96
C SER A 127 -16.99 38.30 -53.37
N GLY A 128 -15.72 38.68 -53.54
CA GLY A 128 -15.14 39.00 -54.86
C GLY A 128 -14.82 37.79 -55.75
N LEU A 129 -14.71 36.57 -55.18
CA LEU A 129 -14.19 35.41 -55.93
C LEU A 129 -15.29 34.62 -56.68
N ARG A 130 -16.56 34.75 -56.28
CA ARG A 130 -17.69 33.98 -56.85
C ARG A 130 -18.19 34.49 -58.21
N ALA A 131 -17.73 35.64 -58.69
CA ALA A 131 -18.12 36.19 -59.99
C ALA A 131 -17.20 35.75 -61.15
N SER A 132 -16.06 35.12 -60.87
CA SER A 132 -15.01 34.82 -61.88
C SER A 132 -14.91 33.34 -62.27
N LEU A 133 -15.54 32.42 -61.54
CA LEU A 133 -15.34 30.99 -61.73
C LEU A 133 -16.70 30.30 -61.92
N GLY A 134 -17.01 30.05 -63.19
CA GLY A 134 -18.25 29.46 -63.66
C GLY A 134 -18.55 28.10 -63.03
N SER A 135 -19.86 27.84 -62.96
CA SER A 135 -20.48 26.56 -62.60
C SER A 135 -19.82 25.37 -63.30
N SER A 136 -19.40 24.37 -62.54
CA SER A 136 -19.48 22.98 -62.96
C SER A 136 -19.54 22.03 -61.75
N PRO A 137 -20.47 21.07 -61.74
CA PRO A 137 -20.70 20.14 -60.64
C PRO A 137 -19.87 18.86 -60.82
N GLY A 138 -19.58 18.18 -59.71
CA GLY A 138 -19.47 16.72 -59.72
C GLY A 138 -18.25 16.14 -59.03
N LEU A 139 -18.48 14.96 -58.44
CA LEU A 139 -17.56 13.99 -57.86
C LEU A 139 -17.16 14.29 -56.39
N SER A 140 -18.01 13.98 -55.41
CA SER A 140 -18.43 12.66 -54.86
C SER A 140 -17.43 12.02 -53.90
N ALA A 141 -17.78 12.12 -52.61
CA ALA A 141 -17.88 11.05 -51.62
C ALA A 141 -16.70 10.07 -51.40
N SER A 142 -16.12 10.14 -50.20
CA SER A 142 -15.97 9.00 -49.27
C SER A 142 -15.56 9.55 -47.90
N ALA A 143 -16.50 9.61 -46.95
CA ALA A 143 -16.74 8.56 -45.95
C ALA A 143 -15.74 8.59 -44.78
N ALA A 144 -16.30 9.04 -43.66
CA ALA A 144 -15.90 8.92 -42.27
C ALA A 144 -14.91 7.79 -41.91
N GLY A 145 -13.94 8.11 -41.05
CA GLY A 145 -13.02 7.15 -40.45
C GLY A 145 -12.43 7.67 -39.14
N PHE A 146 -13.24 7.60 -38.09
CA PHE A 146 -12.91 7.86 -36.69
C PHE A 146 -11.85 6.88 -36.16
N SER A 147 -10.79 7.38 -35.51
CA SER A 147 -9.96 6.55 -34.62
C SER A 147 -9.39 7.37 -33.46
N LYS A 148 -9.95 7.09 -32.28
CA LYS A 148 -9.54 7.59 -30.96
C LYS A 148 -8.17 7.03 -30.53
N LYS A 149 -7.42 7.86 -29.82
CA LYS A 149 -6.11 7.59 -29.18
C LYS A 149 -6.14 6.37 -28.23
N PRO A 150 -5.12 5.49 -28.24
CA PRO A 150 -4.87 4.55 -27.16
C PRO A 150 -3.98 5.16 -26.06
N LYS A 151 -4.37 4.95 -24.79
CA LYS A 151 -3.59 5.32 -23.59
C LYS A 151 -2.43 4.35 -23.37
N SER A 152 -1.23 4.92 -23.31
CA SER A 152 0.06 4.26 -23.02
C SER A 152 0.10 3.59 -21.64
N GLY A 153 0.36 2.28 -21.63
CA GLY A 153 0.59 1.46 -20.43
C GLY A 153 2.00 1.66 -19.85
N ARG A 154 2.07 1.76 -18.52
CA ARG A 154 3.29 1.93 -17.72
C ARG A 154 4.06 0.60 -17.60
N PRO A 155 5.38 0.57 -17.85
CA PRO A 155 6.18 -0.65 -17.70
C PRO A 155 6.46 -0.96 -16.22
N LYS A 156 6.30 -2.24 -15.83
CA LYS A 156 6.70 -2.79 -14.52
C LYS A 156 8.11 -3.38 -14.64
N THR A 157 9.06 -2.82 -13.89
CA THR A 157 10.45 -3.28 -13.83
C THR A 157 10.64 -4.35 -12.75
N GLY A 158 11.29 -5.46 -13.14
CA GLY A 158 12.51 -5.94 -12.49
C GLY A 158 12.40 -6.71 -11.17
N LYS A 159 12.68 -8.01 -11.27
CA LYS A 159 12.78 -9.04 -10.23
C LYS A 159 13.85 -8.72 -9.17
N LYS A 160 13.59 -9.07 -7.90
CA LYS A 160 14.60 -9.05 -6.83
C LYS A 160 15.30 -10.41 -6.71
N VAL A 161 16.62 -10.32 -6.57
CA VAL A 161 17.61 -11.38 -6.42
C VAL A 161 17.50 -12.06 -5.05
N SER A 162 17.61 -13.40 -5.06
CA SER A 162 17.68 -14.28 -3.90
C SER A 162 19.12 -14.39 -3.37
N THR A 163 19.31 -14.15 -2.08
CA THR A 163 20.56 -14.44 -1.34
C THR A 163 20.53 -15.87 -0.79
N PRO A 164 21.61 -16.66 -0.89
CA PRO A 164 21.64 -18.04 -0.44
C PRO A 164 21.80 -18.14 1.08
N THR A 165 20.90 -18.84 1.76
CA THR A 165 21.08 -19.27 3.15
C THR A 165 21.79 -20.62 3.18
N SER A 166 22.90 -20.66 3.90
CA SER A 166 23.78 -21.81 4.09
C SER A 166 23.05 -23.05 4.60
N ALA A 167 23.39 -24.19 4.00
CA ALA A 167 22.97 -25.52 4.40
C ALA A 167 23.68 -25.94 5.69
N HIS A 168 22.92 -26.43 6.67
CA HIS A 168 23.41 -27.44 7.62
C HIS A 168 22.38 -28.56 7.72
N SER A 169 22.82 -29.74 7.28
CA SER A 169 22.11 -31.01 7.27
C SER A 169 21.84 -31.54 8.70
N PRO A 170 20.88 -32.47 8.85
CA PRO A 170 20.46 -32.99 10.15
C PRO A 170 21.37 -34.13 10.60
N LEU A 171 21.68 -34.18 11.89
CA LEU A 171 22.13 -35.40 12.55
C LEU A 171 21.18 -35.72 13.70
N SER A 172 20.46 -36.83 13.54
CA SER A 172 19.65 -37.48 14.57
C SER A 172 20.54 -37.98 15.71
N GLY A 173 20.12 -37.78 16.97
CA GLY A 173 20.75 -38.43 18.12
C GLY A 173 20.31 -37.91 19.49
N LEU A 174 19.39 -38.64 20.13
CA LEU A 174 19.21 -38.77 21.59
C LEU A 174 18.90 -37.51 22.45
N GLY A 175 17.61 -37.31 22.72
CA GLY A 175 17.12 -37.35 24.11
C GLY A 175 17.28 -36.14 25.05
N SER A 176 17.35 -34.89 24.58
CA SER A 176 17.12 -33.74 25.49
C SER A 176 16.24 -32.64 24.88
N PRO A 177 15.29 -32.06 25.63
CA PRO A 177 14.48 -30.95 25.14
C PRO A 177 15.35 -29.68 25.05
N LEU A 178 15.43 -29.13 23.83
CA LEU A 178 16.18 -27.90 23.48
C LEU A 178 15.68 -26.63 24.20
N TYR A 179 14.54 -26.71 24.91
CA TYR A 179 13.98 -25.60 25.65
C TYR A 179 13.48 -26.04 27.03
N PRO A 180 13.61 -25.18 28.06
CA PRO A 180 13.13 -25.49 29.40
C PRO A 180 11.60 -25.66 29.40
N GLN A 181 11.14 -26.79 29.94
CA GLN A 181 9.73 -27.10 30.07
C GLN A 181 9.16 -26.37 31.30
N SER A 182 8.06 -25.65 31.14
CA SER A 182 7.40 -24.94 32.24
C SER A 182 6.87 -25.95 33.27
N ARG A 183 7.37 -25.90 34.52
CA ARG A 183 6.79 -26.65 35.63
C ARG A 183 5.39 -26.08 35.90
N GLY A 184 4.37 -26.91 35.71
CA GLY A 184 2.98 -26.57 36.00
C GLY A 184 2.76 -26.19 37.47
N LEU A 185 1.60 -25.62 37.75
CA LEU A 185 1.21 -25.17 39.08
C LEU A 185 1.19 -26.35 40.06
N VAL A 186 1.95 -26.26 41.15
CA VAL A 186 1.94 -27.26 42.23
C VAL A 186 0.63 -27.09 43.02
N PRO A 187 -0.22 -28.12 43.14
CA PRO A 187 -1.40 -28.06 43.98
C PRO A 187 -1.02 -27.89 45.45
N LYS A 188 -1.82 -27.12 46.20
CA LYS A 188 -1.70 -26.98 47.66
C LYS A 188 -2.34 -28.16 48.37
#